data_AF-U2KWP5-F1
#
_entry.id   AF-U2KWP5-F1
#
_cell.length_a   1.000
_cell.length_b   1.000
_cell.length_c   1.000
_cell.angle_alpha   90.00
_cell.angle_beta   90.00
_cell.angle_gamma   90.00
#
_symmetry.space_group_name_H-M   'P 1'
#
loop_
_entity.id
_entity.type
_entity.pdbx_description
1 polymer ?
#
loop_
_entity_poly.entity_id
_entity_poly.type
_entity_poly.pdbx_seq_one_letter_code
_entity_poly.pdbx_strand_id
1 'polypeptide(L)'
;MNRICRQCGAEKPLWEFVDRSKQTGERRKIHRVCAACRSERSKERYQQRRKEVLSYQKQYREKLKRERIETPVSSDQKESCGSVDDGYVRLAAEILRSEFSAYRRALEKYDGSPESIGRIRSIEREILTPYYAALTMNAIDLKRYCNDLRKKYGIDGGIEDWAG
;
A
#
# COMPACT_ATOMS: atom_id res chain seq x y z
N MET A 1 36.29 -14.48 27.53
CA MET A 1 36.94 -13.15 27.60
C MET A 1 35.87 -12.08 27.60
N ASN A 2 35.87 -11.24 28.62
CA ASN A 2 34.99 -10.08 28.73
C ASN A 2 35.69 -8.82 28.19
N ARG A 3 34.91 -7.80 27.84
CA ARG A 3 35.38 -6.51 27.34
C ARG A 3 34.58 -5.37 27.92
N ILE A 4 35.24 -4.23 28.11
CA ILE A 4 34.62 -3.00 28.60
C ILE A 4 34.06 -2.20 27.41
N CYS A 5 32.80 -1.78 27.52
CA CYS A 5 32.18 -0.93 26.52
C CYS A 5 32.72 0.51 26.60
N ARG A 6 33.19 1.07 25.47
CA ARG A 6 33.70 2.46 25.43
C ARG A 6 32.64 3.53 25.72
N GLN A 7 31.35 3.21 25.55
CA GLN A 7 30.27 4.19 25.73
C GLN A 7 29.66 4.15 27.13
N CYS A 8 29.34 2.96 27.66
CA CYS A 8 28.70 2.82 28.97
C CYS A 8 29.64 2.34 30.09
N GLY A 9 30.90 2.01 29.79
CA GLY A 9 31.88 1.55 30.78
C GLY A 9 31.62 0.16 31.36
N ALA A 10 30.49 -0.48 31.04
CA ALA A 10 30.15 -1.80 31.56
C ALA A 10 31.03 -2.90 30.97
N GLU A 11 31.49 -3.82 31.83
CA GLU A 11 32.10 -5.08 31.43
C GLU A 11 31.03 -6.03 30.89
N LYS A 12 31.23 -6.52 29.67
CA LYS A 12 30.27 -7.36 28.95
C LYS A 12 30.98 -8.50 28.22
N PRO A 13 30.28 -9.62 27.98
CA PRO A 13 30.86 -10.74 27.23
C PRO A 13 31.16 -10.34 25.78
N LEU A 14 32.18 -10.96 25.18
CA LEU A 14 32.65 -10.62 23.83
C LEU A 14 31.54 -10.62 22.77
N TRP A 15 30.52 -11.48 22.88
CA TRP A 15 29.45 -11.59 21.89
C TRP A 15 28.61 -10.31 21.77
N GLU A 16 28.55 -9.47 22.80
CA GLU A 16 27.88 -8.16 22.79
C GLU A 16 28.58 -7.15 21.85
N PHE A 17 29.82 -7.44 21.46
CA PHE A 17 30.64 -6.55 20.64
C PHE A 17 30.75 -7.03 19.18
N VAL A 18 30.11 -8.13 18.79
CA VAL A 18 30.31 -8.73 17.46
C VAL A 18 29.02 -8.71 16.66
N ASP A 19 29.11 -8.41 15.36
CA ASP A 19 28.01 -8.64 14.42
C ASP A 19 28.19 -10.00 13.72
N ARG A 20 27.11 -10.79 13.71
CA ARG A 20 27.05 -12.04 12.96
C ARG A 20 26.35 -11.82 11.63
N SER A 21 26.88 -12.43 10.59
CA SER A 21 26.20 -12.57 9.29
C SER A 21 24.88 -13.31 9.50
N LYS A 22 23.75 -12.71 9.08
CA LYS A 22 22.45 -13.41 9.13
C LYS A 22 22.39 -14.61 8.19
N GLN A 23 23.19 -14.63 7.13
CA GLN A 23 23.21 -15.68 6.10
C GLN A 23 24.23 -16.79 6.39
N THR A 24 25.43 -16.44 6.88
CA THR A 24 26.54 -17.40 7.04
C THR A 24 26.92 -17.66 8.50
N GLY A 25 26.34 -16.94 9.47
CA GLY A 25 26.70 -17.04 10.89
C GLY A 25 28.10 -16.52 11.25
N GLU A 26 28.93 -16.23 10.26
CA GLU A 26 30.30 -15.77 10.42
C GLU A 26 30.40 -14.41 11.11
N ARG A 27 31.47 -14.25 11.90
CA ARG A 27 31.78 -13.00 12.62
C ARG A 27 32.33 -11.99 11.63
N ARG A 28 31.57 -10.93 11.35
CA ARG A 28 31.97 -9.91 10.34
C ARG A 28 32.92 -8.86 10.91
N LYS A 29 32.69 -8.39 12.14
CA LYS A 29 33.48 -7.31 12.76
C LYS A 29 33.29 -7.26 14.28
N ILE A 30 34.36 -6.94 15.00
CA ILE A 30 34.33 -6.67 16.45
C ILE A 30 34.29 -5.15 16.66
N HIS A 31 33.26 -4.68 17.36
CA HIS A 31 33.01 -3.28 17.71
C HIS A 31 33.64 -2.91 19.06
N ARG A 32 33.87 -1.62 19.29
CA ARG A 32 34.34 -1.08 20.58
C ARG A 32 33.20 -0.73 21.56
N VAL A 33 31.97 -0.83 21.08
CA VAL A 33 30.74 -0.44 21.80
C VAL A 33 29.79 -1.64 21.77
N CYS A 34 29.14 -1.91 22.90
CA CYS A 34 28.22 -3.05 23.04
C CYS A 34 26.96 -2.89 22.17
N ALA A 35 26.26 -4.00 21.93
CA ALA A 35 25.08 -4.02 21.07
C ALA A 35 23.97 -3.10 21.58
N ALA A 36 23.76 -3.01 22.90
CA ALA A 36 22.78 -2.11 23.51
C ALA A 36 23.03 -0.63 23.14
N CYS A 37 24.23 -0.11 23.41
CA CYS A 37 24.58 1.28 23.09
C CYS A 37 24.55 1.55 21.56
N ARG A 38 24.93 0.57 20.74
CA ARG A 38 24.78 0.69 19.27
C ARG A 38 23.31 0.76 18.84
N SER A 39 22.45 -0.03 19.48
CA SER A 39 21.01 -0.05 19.25
C SER A 39 20.37 1.28 19.65
N GLU A 40 20.71 1.81 20.83
CA GLU A 40 20.24 3.13 21.30
C GLU A 40 20.62 4.24 20.32
N ARG A 41 21.89 4.31 19.92
CA ARG A 41 22.34 5.30 18.91
C ARG A 41 21.65 5.14 17.56
N SER A 42 21.25 3.92 17.21
CA SER A 42 20.45 3.68 16.00
C SER A 42 19.02 4.19 16.17
N LYS A 43 18.40 3.92 17.32
CA LYS A 43 17.04 4.39 17.68
C LYS A 43 16.98 5.91 17.73
N GLU A 44 17.95 6.58 18.34
CA GLU A 44 18.03 8.05 18.37
C GLU A 44 18.10 8.64 16.96
N ARG A 45 18.99 8.13 16.11
CA ARG A 45 19.09 8.56 14.71
C ARG A 45 17.80 8.33 13.93
N TYR A 46 17.12 7.22 14.19
CA TYR A 46 15.82 6.94 13.58
C TYR A 46 14.75 7.92 14.06
N GLN A 47 14.67 8.18 15.36
CA GLN A 47 13.70 9.14 15.93
C GLN A 47 13.94 10.56 15.44
N GLN A 48 15.20 10.99 15.30
CA GLN A 48 15.54 12.30 14.76
C GLN A 48 15.08 12.45 13.31
N ARG A 49 15.41 11.49 12.44
CA ARG A 49 14.92 11.47 11.05
C ARG A 49 13.40 11.43 10.96
N ARG A 50 12.73 10.67 11.84
CA ARG A 50 11.27 10.64 11.89
C ARG A 50 10.69 12.01 12.20
N LYS A 51 11.28 12.77 13.13
CA LYS A 51 10.86 14.14 13.44
C LYS A 51 11.01 15.07 12.23
N GLU A 52 12.14 14.98 11.51
CA GLU A 52 12.41 15.76 10.29
C GLU A 52 11.38 15.48 9.18
N VAL A 53 11.07 14.20 8.93
CA VAL A 53 10.05 13.82 7.93
C VAL A 53 8.67 14.34 8.32
N LEU A 54 8.29 14.21 9.59
CA LEU A 54 6.99 14.70 10.07
C LEU A 54 6.90 16.24 10.00
N SER A 55 7.98 16.95 10.32
CA SER A 55 8.00 18.42 10.17
C SER A 55 7.88 18.84 8.71
N TYR A 56 8.59 18.17 7.80
CA TYR A 56 8.49 18.42 6.37
C TYR A 56 7.06 18.18 5.84
N GLN A 57 6.44 17.05 6.18
CA GLN A 57 5.05 16.76 5.79
C GLN A 57 4.04 17.77 6.35
N LYS A 58 4.28 18.28 7.57
CA LYS A 58 3.45 19.35 8.14
C LYS A 58 3.58 20.64 7.33
N GLN A 59 4.81 21.08 7.06
CA GLN A 59 5.09 22.28 6.26
C GLN A 59 4.51 22.16 4.84
N TYR A 60 4.63 21.00 4.21
CA TYR A 60 4.06 20.75 2.88
C TYR A 60 2.53 20.85 2.88
N ARG A 61 1.85 20.27 3.89
CA ARG A 61 0.39 20.41 4.04
C ARG A 61 -0.03 21.86 4.29
N GLU A 62 0.73 22.61 5.07
CA GLU A 62 0.47 24.03 5.30
C GLU A 62 0.68 24.86 4.03
N LYS A 63 1.71 24.55 3.23
CA LYS A 63 1.95 25.17 1.93
C LYS A 63 0.79 24.94 0.97
N LEU A 64 0.32 23.69 0.82
CA LEU A 64 -0.85 23.35 0.01
C LEU A 64 -2.13 24.07 0.48
N LYS A 65 -2.31 24.23 1.80
CA LYS A 65 -3.43 25.01 2.34
C LYS A 65 -3.34 26.47 1.95
N ARG A 66 -2.15 27.08 2.00
CA ARG A 66 -1.93 28.48 1.59
C ARG A 66 -2.14 28.68 0.09
N GLU A 67 -1.59 27.80 -0.75
CA GLU A 67 -1.80 27.85 -2.21
C GLU A 67 -3.28 27.71 -2.59
N ARG A 68 -4.05 26.88 -1.86
CA ARG A 68 -5.51 26.79 -2.01
C ARG A 68 -6.26 28.06 -1.58
N ILE A 69 -5.73 28.82 -0.62
CA ILE A 69 -6.33 30.08 -0.15
C ILE A 69 -5.96 31.26 -1.08
N GLU A 70 -4.76 31.24 -1.67
CA GLU A 70 -4.23 32.31 -2.53
C GLU A 70 -4.69 32.23 -3.99
N THR A 71 -5.20 31.08 -4.43
CA THR A 71 -5.90 30.98 -5.71
C THR A 71 -7.37 31.34 -5.49
N PRO A 72 -7.87 32.47 -6.03
CA PRO A 72 -9.30 32.68 -6.07
C PRO A 72 -9.83 31.62 -7.01
N VAL A 73 -10.59 30.67 -6.46
CA VAL A 73 -11.39 29.74 -7.25
C VAL A 73 -12.31 30.61 -8.09
N SER A 74 -11.99 30.72 -9.39
CA SER A 74 -12.89 31.32 -10.38
C SER A 74 -14.24 30.66 -10.19
N SER A 75 -15.20 31.47 -9.78
CA SER A 75 -16.53 31.07 -9.32
C SER A 75 -17.43 30.69 -10.48
N ASP A 76 -17.03 29.70 -11.26
CA ASP A 76 -17.84 29.08 -12.32
C ASP A 76 -17.63 27.57 -12.30
N GLN A 77 -18.08 26.95 -11.21
CA GLN A 77 -18.78 25.68 -11.16
C GLN A 77 -18.97 25.32 -9.68
N LYS A 78 -20.03 25.90 -9.10
CA LYS A 78 -20.71 25.27 -7.97
C LYS A 78 -21.28 23.94 -8.50
N GLU A 79 -20.46 22.89 -8.57
CA GLU A 79 -21.00 21.58 -8.24
C GLU A 79 -21.33 21.69 -6.76
N SER A 80 -22.59 22.01 -6.47
CA SER A 80 -23.12 21.83 -5.13
C SER A 80 -22.66 20.45 -4.68
N CYS A 81 -21.94 20.41 -3.56
CA CYS A 81 -22.01 19.23 -2.72
C CYS A 81 -23.49 18.97 -2.58
N GLY A 82 -23.98 17.94 -3.28
CA GLY A 82 -25.34 17.48 -3.10
C GLY A 82 -25.49 17.05 -1.64
N SER A 83 -26.58 16.36 -1.34
CA SER A 83 -26.68 15.67 -0.06
C SER A 83 -25.37 14.91 0.25
N VAL A 84 -25.00 14.72 1.52
CA VAL A 84 -23.82 13.91 1.88
C VAL A 84 -23.85 12.54 1.19
N ASP A 85 -25.07 12.04 0.92
CA ASP A 85 -25.37 10.85 0.14
C ASP A 85 -24.85 10.93 -1.32
N ASP A 86 -24.97 12.08 -1.98
CA ASP A 86 -24.38 12.31 -3.32
C ASP A 86 -22.85 12.20 -3.30
N GLY A 87 -22.22 12.62 -2.19
CA GLY A 87 -20.78 12.44 -1.96
C GLY A 87 -20.38 10.96 -1.88
N TYR A 88 -21.15 10.15 -1.13
CA TYR A 88 -20.93 8.71 -1.02
C TYR A 88 -21.20 7.98 -2.33
N VAL A 89 -22.25 8.34 -3.06
CA VAL A 89 -22.56 7.78 -4.38
C VAL A 89 -21.44 8.09 -5.38
N ARG A 90 -20.94 9.33 -5.40
CA ARG A 90 -19.79 9.72 -6.25
C ARG A 90 -18.54 8.91 -5.92
N LEU A 91 -18.25 8.70 -4.64
CA LEU A 91 -17.10 7.92 -4.19
C LEU A 91 -17.23 6.44 -4.59
N ALA A 92 -18.40 5.84 -4.36
CA ALA A 92 -18.68 4.46 -4.77
C ALA A 92 -18.53 4.28 -6.28
N ALA A 93 -19.06 5.23 -7.06
CA ALA A 93 -18.93 5.23 -8.51
C ALA A 93 -17.47 5.36 -8.98
N GLU A 94 -16.64 6.15 -8.29
CA GLU A 94 -15.21 6.28 -8.61
C GLU A 94 -14.43 4.99 -8.34
N ILE A 95 -14.69 4.34 -7.20
CA ILE A 95 -14.09 3.05 -6.84
C ILE A 95 -14.44 2.00 -7.90
N LEU A 96 -15.72 1.87 -8.23
CA LEU A 96 -16.20 0.94 -9.27
C LEU A 96 -15.57 1.23 -10.63
N ARG A 97 -15.50 2.51 -11.04
CA ARG A 97 -14.89 2.91 -12.31
C ARG A 97 -13.41 2.57 -12.37
N SER A 98 -12.65 2.80 -11.29
CA SER A 98 -11.24 2.46 -11.20
C SER A 98 -11.01 0.95 -11.40
N GLU A 99 -11.73 0.13 -10.64
CA GLU A 99 -11.54 -1.32 -10.64
C GLU A 99 -12.01 -1.97 -11.94
N PHE A 100 -13.15 -1.56 -12.49
CA PHE A 100 -13.60 -2.04 -13.81
C PHE A 100 -12.67 -1.58 -14.94
N SER A 101 -12.00 -0.45 -14.79
CA SER A 101 -10.99 -0.01 -15.76
C SER A 101 -9.70 -0.81 -15.63
N ALA A 102 -9.28 -1.15 -14.41
CA ALA A 102 -8.16 -2.07 -14.18
C ALA A 102 -8.45 -3.46 -14.75
N TYR A 103 -9.67 -3.97 -14.56
CA TYR A 103 -10.12 -5.24 -15.11
C TYR A 103 -10.11 -5.25 -16.64
N ARG A 104 -10.72 -4.24 -17.28
CA ARG A 104 -10.70 -4.11 -18.75
C ARG A 104 -9.29 -4.04 -19.32
N ARG A 105 -8.38 -3.30 -18.68
CA ARG A 105 -6.96 -3.25 -19.09
C ARG A 105 -6.25 -4.58 -18.94
N ALA A 106 -6.61 -5.40 -17.95
CA ALA A 106 -6.05 -6.73 -17.78
C ALA A 106 -6.56 -7.68 -18.87
N LEU A 107 -7.84 -7.60 -19.23
CA LEU A 107 -8.45 -8.35 -20.32
C LEU A 107 -7.85 -7.97 -21.68
N GLU A 108 -7.64 -6.69 -21.95
CA GLU A 108 -7.00 -6.19 -23.18
C GLU A 108 -5.55 -6.68 -23.35
N LYS A 109 -4.86 -6.93 -22.23
CA LYS A 109 -3.47 -7.42 -22.20
C LYS A 109 -3.38 -8.94 -22.08
N TYR A 110 -4.51 -9.64 -22.17
CA TYR A 110 -4.52 -11.09 -22.12
C TYR A 110 -3.82 -11.67 -23.35
N ASP A 111 -2.80 -12.47 -23.10
CA ASP A 111 -1.94 -13.10 -24.10
C ASP A 111 -1.98 -14.64 -24.03
N GLY A 112 -2.85 -15.21 -23.20
CA GLY A 112 -2.92 -16.65 -22.95
C GLY A 112 -1.92 -17.16 -21.91
N SER A 113 -1.05 -16.30 -21.35
CA SER A 113 -0.09 -16.71 -20.33
C SER A 113 -0.74 -17.03 -18.97
N PRO A 114 -0.16 -17.95 -18.18
CA PRO A 114 -0.56 -18.18 -16.79
C PRO A 114 -0.54 -16.91 -15.92
N GLU A 115 0.39 -15.99 -16.22
CA GLU A 115 0.54 -14.72 -15.51
C GLU A 115 -0.61 -13.76 -15.83
N SER A 116 -1.01 -13.64 -17.11
CA SER A 116 -2.10 -12.77 -17.51
C SER A 116 -3.45 -13.28 -16.98
N ILE A 117 -3.70 -14.60 -17.04
CA ILE A 117 -4.91 -15.19 -16.43
C ILE A 117 -4.90 -15.08 -14.90
N GLY A 118 -3.73 -15.21 -14.25
CA GLY A 118 -3.59 -15.02 -12.81
C GLY A 118 -3.96 -13.62 -12.36
N ARG A 119 -3.53 -12.59 -13.12
CA ARG A 119 -3.89 -11.20 -12.87
C ARG A 119 -5.39 -10.94 -13.03
N ILE A 120 -5.99 -11.49 -14.09
CA ILE A 120 -7.44 -11.38 -14.35
C ILE A 120 -8.22 -12.00 -13.20
N ARG A 121 -7.87 -13.22 -12.78
CA ARG A 121 -8.49 -13.92 -11.65
C ARG A 121 -8.33 -13.17 -10.32
N SER A 122 -7.18 -12.54 -10.09
CA SER A 122 -6.97 -11.73 -8.88
C SER A 122 -7.92 -10.55 -8.81
N ILE A 123 -8.15 -9.86 -9.94
CA ILE A 123 -9.07 -8.72 -10.00
C ILE A 123 -10.52 -9.19 -9.88
N GLU A 124 -10.87 -10.32 -10.50
CA GLU A 124 -12.21 -10.91 -10.36
C GLU A 124 -12.52 -11.30 -8.92
N ARG A 125 -11.58 -11.89 -8.19
CA ARG A 125 -11.76 -12.22 -6.77
C ARG A 125 -12.06 -10.98 -5.93
N GLU A 126 -11.43 -9.86 -6.25
CA GLU A 126 -11.68 -8.58 -5.57
C GLU A 126 -13.07 -8.02 -5.92
N ILE A 127 -13.40 -7.95 -7.21
CA ILE A 127 -14.69 -7.44 -7.71
C ILE A 127 -15.87 -8.28 -7.21
N LEU A 128 -15.70 -9.60 -7.04
CA LEU A 128 -16.79 -10.49 -6.63
C LEU A 128 -17.01 -10.52 -5.11
N THR A 129 -16.31 -9.68 -4.35
CA THR A 129 -16.56 -9.58 -2.91
C THR A 129 -17.90 -8.91 -2.61
N PRO A 130 -18.52 -9.21 -1.44
CA PRO A 130 -19.72 -8.53 -0.97
C PRO A 130 -19.58 -7.00 -0.89
N TYR A 131 -18.34 -6.50 -0.74
CA TYR A 131 -18.04 -5.07 -0.73
C TYR A 131 -18.45 -4.39 -2.04
N TYR A 132 -18.03 -4.91 -3.19
CA TYR A 132 -18.41 -4.33 -4.49
C TYR A 132 -19.88 -4.56 -4.81
N ALA A 133 -20.48 -5.67 -4.36
CA ALA A 133 -21.92 -5.88 -4.47
C ALA A 133 -22.71 -4.81 -3.70
N ALA A 134 -22.24 -4.42 -2.51
CA ALA A 134 -22.83 -3.30 -1.76
C ALA A 134 -22.61 -1.95 -2.46
N LEU A 135 -21.43 -1.71 -3.05
CA LEU A 135 -21.16 -0.48 -3.81
C LEU A 135 -22.07 -0.31 -5.03
N THR A 136 -22.46 -1.41 -5.67
CA THR A 136 -23.43 -1.38 -6.78
C THR A 136 -24.89 -1.40 -6.29
N MET A 137 -25.12 -1.33 -4.98
CA MET A 137 -26.43 -1.50 -4.34
C MET A 137 -27.12 -2.81 -4.76
N ASN A 138 -26.34 -3.85 -5.06
CA ASN A 138 -26.78 -5.12 -5.64
C ASN A 138 -27.58 -4.98 -6.95
N ALA A 139 -27.48 -3.83 -7.63
CA ALA A 139 -28.17 -3.58 -8.90
C ALA A 139 -27.51 -4.30 -10.09
N ILE A 140 -26.28 -4.78 -9.91
CA ILE A 140 -25.48 -5.43 -10.94
C ILE A 140 -25.08 -6.82 -10.46
N ASP A 141 -25.37 -7.84 -11.27
CA ASP A 141 -24.77 -9.17 -11.12
C ASP A 141 -23.31 -9.13 -11.59
N LEU A 142 -22.40 -8.96 -10.63
CA LEU A 142 -20.96 -8.84 -10.89
C LEU A 142 -20.36 -10.14 -11.47
N LYS A 143 -20.90 -11.31 -11.10
CA LYS A 143 -20.44 -12.61 -11.65
C LYS A 143 -20.80 -12.71 -13.12
N ARG A 144 -22.04 -12.35 -13.48
CA ARG A 144 -22.47 -12.28 -14.87
C ARG A 144 -21.67 -11.25 -15.66
N TYR A 145 -21.46 -10.06 -15.10
CA TYR A 145 -20.66 -8.99 -15.72
C TYR A 145 -19.24 -9.46 -16.10
N CYS A 146 -18.53 -10.12 -15.16
CA CYS A 146 -17.19 -10.65 -15.43
C CYS A 146 -17.20 -11.78 -16.48
N ASN A 147 -18.18 -12.69 -16.43
CA ASN A 147 -18.30 -13.76 -17.42
C ASN A 147 -18.56 -13.22 -18.84
N ASP A 148 -19.44 -12.23 -18.98
CA ASP A 148 -19.73 -11.58 -20.27
C ASP A 148 -18.47 -10.91 -20.84
N LEU A 149 -17.66 -10.28 -19.97
CA LEU A 149 -16.40 -9.69 -20.37
C LEU A 149 -15.35 -10.75 -20.76
N ARG A 150 -15.16 -11.82 -19.98
CA ARG A 150 -14.28 -12.93 -20.39
C ARG A 150 -14.60 -13.43 -21.78
N LYS A 151 -15.88 -13.69 -22.04
CA LYS A 151 -16.37 -14.16 -23.35
C LYS A 151 -16.07 -13.15 -24.46
N LYS A 152 -16.27 -11.85 -24.19
CA LYS A 152 -15.96 -10.78 -25.16
C LYS A 152 -14.48 -10.75 -25.56
N TYR A 153 -13.58 -11.07 -24.64
CA TYR A 153 -12.13 -11.10 -24.87
C TYR A 153 -11.58 -12.50 -25.22
N GLY A 154 -12.45 -13.48 -25.50
CA GLY A 154 -12.03 -14.82 -25.95
C GLY A 154 -11.34 -15.65 -24.86
N ILE A 155 -11.67 -15.41 -23.59
CA ILE A 155 -11.13 -16.17 -22.46
C ILE A 155 -12.08 -17.32 -22.13
N ASP A 156 -11.63 -18.54 -22.41
CA ASP A 156 -12.38 -19.76 -22.10
C ASP A 156 -12.26 -20.14 -20.61
N GLY A 157 -13.37 -20.60 -20.04
CA GLY A 157 -13.50 -20.91 -18.61
C GLY A 157 -14.27 -19.82 -17.86
N GLY A 158 -15.50 -20.16 -17.45
CA GLY A 158 -16.30 -19.29 -16.60
C GLY A 158 -15.66 -19.10 -15.23
N ILE A 159 -16.13 -18.09 -14.49
CA ILE A 159 -15.88 -18.02 -13.05
C ILE A 159 -16.67 -19.17 -12.41
N GLU A 160 -16.08 -20.36 -12.38
CA GLU A 160 -16.57 -21.46 -11.55
C GLU A 160 -16.47 -21.01 -10.09
N ASP A 161 -17.47 -21.36 -9.30
CA ASP A 161 -17.51 -21.02 -7.88
C ASP A 161 -16.21 -21.51 -7.25
N TRP A 162 -15.36 -20.57 -6.84
CA TRP A 162 -14.12 -20.82 -6.12
C TRP A 162 -14.48 -21.28 -4.69
N ALA A 163 -15.20 -22.40 -4.59
CA ALA A 163 -15.44 -23.15 -3.39
C ALA A 163 -14.24 -24.08 -3.19
N GLY A 164 -13.33 -23.65 -2.32
CA GLY A 164 -12.15 -24.38 -1.89
C GLY A 164 -11.44 -23.57 -0.80
#